data_AF-A0A4Q6DV17-F1
#
_entry.id   AF-A0A4Q6DV17-F1
#
_cell.length_a   1.000
_cell.length_b   1.000
_cell.length_c   1.000
_cell.angle_alpha   90.00
_cell.angle_beta   90.00
_cell.angle_gamma   90.00
#
_symmetry.space_group_name_H-M   'P 1'
#
loop_
_entity.id
_entity.type
_entity.pdbx_description
1 polymer ?
#
loop_
_entity_poly.entity_id
_entity_poly.type
_entity_poly.pdbx_seq_one_letter_code
_entity_poly.pdbx_strand_id
1 'polypeptide(L)'
;VRVSARRDGNQVVFAVSDTGIGIAPEFHHAIFRDFSQIDSPIQKRLRGTGLGLSLSKRLAELLGGTVSLESEPGKGSTFYFIVPLEFGAPAGVEGTHLRFAVKEESRGVF
;
A
#
# COMPACT_ATOMS: atom_id res chain seq x y z
N VAL A 1 15.01 3.84 -10.29
CA VAL A 1 13.91 3.15 -9.59
C VAL A 1 13.55 1.90 -10.39
N ARG A 2 13.37 0.76 -9.72
CA ARG A 2 12.95 -0.52 -10.29
C ARG A 2 11.63 -0.92 -9.66
N VAL A 3 10.70 -1.45 -10.45
CA VAL A 3 9.43 -1.99 -9.98
C VAL A 3 9.32 -3.43 -10.44
N SER A 4 8.90 -4.33 -9.57
CA SER A 4 8.65 -5.73 -9.90
C SER A 4 7.43 -6.25 -9.15
N ALA A 5 6.81 -7.29 -9.70
CA ALA A 5 5.77 -8.04 -9.03
C ALA A 5 6.07 -9.53 -9.18
N ARG A 6 5.85 -10.31 -8.13
CA ARG A 6 5.93 -11.77 -8.15
C ARG A 6 4.76 -12.38 -7.41
N ARG A 7 4.32 -13.54 -7.85
CA ARG A 7 3.37 -14.37 -7.11
C ARG A 7 4.12 -15.13 -6.01
N ASP A 8 3.53 -15.22 -4.83
CA ASP A 8 4.02 -16.00 -3.69
C ASP A 8 2.85 -16.74 -3.04
N GLY A 9 2.68 -18.03 -3.39
CA GLY A 9 1.51 -18.80 -2.99
C GLY A 9 0.19 -18.14 -3.41
N ASN A 10 -0.62 -17.74 -2.41
CA ASN A 10 -1.88 -17.04 -2.59
C ASN A 10 -1.77 -15.50 -2.48
N GLN A 11 -0.57 -14.96 -2.65
CA GLN A 11 -0.29 -13.53 -2.52
C GLN A 11 0.48 -13.01 -3.75
N VAL A 12 0.44 -11.70 -3.94
CA VAL A 12 1.30 -10.96 -4.88
C VAL A 12 2.19 -10.04 -4.07
N VAL A 13 3.50 -10.13 -4.32
CA VAL A 13 4.53 -9.27 -3.73
C VAL A 13 4.97 -8.29 -4.79
N PHE A 14 4.63 -7.02 -4.59
CA PHE A 14 5.16 -5.89 -5.33
C PHE A 14 6.40 -5.37 -4.61
N ALA A 15 7.42 -5.01 -5.36
CA ALA A 15 8.63 -4.39 -4.83
C ALA A 15 8.97 -3.13 -5.63
N VAL A 16 9.26 -2.04 -4.93
CA VAL A 16 9.75 -0.79 -5.50
C VAL A 16 11.12 -0.50 -4.89
N SER A 17 12.16 -0.58 -5.71
CA SER A 17 13.54 -0.37 -5.28
C SER A 17 14.12 0.92 -5.84
N ASP A 18 14.78 1.70 -5.00
CA ASP A 18 15.57 2.86 -5.35
C ASP A 18 17.03 2.71 -4.89
N THR A 19 17.90 3.55 -5.43
CA THR A 19 19.34 3.60 -5.09
C THR A 19 19.68 4.92 -4.41
N GLY A 20 18.71 5.51 -3.70
CA GLY A 20 18.84 6.78 -3.01
C GLY A 20 19.62 6.65 -1.71
N ILE A 21 19.45 7.63 -0.82
CA ILE A 21 20.23 7.76 0.42
C ILE A 21 20.00 6.63 1.43
N GLY A 22 18.95 5.81 1.26
CA GLY A 22 18.54 4.82 2.25
C GLY A 22 17.99 5.44 3.53
N ILE A 23 17.50 4.59 4.43
CA ILE A 23 16.81 4.96 5.67
C ILE A 23 17.42 4.17 6.81
N ALA A 24 17.84 4.87 7.86
CA ALA A 24 18.42 4.24 9.03
C ALA A 24 17.37 3.38 9.79
N PRO A 25 17.75 2.21 10.34
CA PRO A 25 16.83 1.26 10.97
C PRO A 25 15.89 1.87 12.01
N GLU A 26 16.37 2.82 12.80
CA GLU A 26 15.59 3.53 13.82
C GLU A 26 14.38 4.29 13.27
N PHE A 27 14.37 4.61 11.97
CA PHE A 27 13.27 5.31 11.32
C PHE A 27 12.30 4.38 10.57
N HIS A 28 12.60 3.08 10.42
CA HIS A 28 11.80 2.17 9.59
C HIS A 28 10.32 2.07 10.03
N HIS A 29 10.04 2.17 11.33
CA HIS A 29 8.66 2.22 11.82
C HIS A 29 8.03 3.60 11.67
N ALA A 30 8.81 4.67 11.82
CA ALA A 30 8.31 6.03 11.84
C ALA A 30 7.81 6.49 10.47
N ILE A 31 8.47 6.08 9.38
CA ILE A 31 8.16 6.52 8.00
C ILE A 31 6.77 6.09 7.48
N PHE A 32 6.12 5.13 8.15
CA PHE A 32 4.75 4.72 7.82
C PHE A 32 3.69 5.48 8.62
N ARG A 33 4.09 6.37 9.53
CA ARG A 33 3.16 7.23 10.27
C ARG A 33 2.76 8.43 9.41
N ASP A 34 1.52 8.86 9.57
CA ASP A 34 1.04 10.10 8.95
C ASP A 34 1.95 11.28 9.33
N PHE A 35 2.25 12.13 8.34
CA PHE A 35 3.07 13.33 8.51
C PHE A 35 4.50 13.06 9.02
N SER A 36 4.99 11.82 8.94
CA SER A 36 6.37 11.52 9.26
C SER A 36 7.30 12.14 8.22
N GLN A 37 8.17 13.04 8.69
CA GLN A 37 9.31 13.57 7.95
C GLN A 37 10.54 13.32 8.82
N ILE A 38 11.54 12.63 8.28
CA ILE A 38 12.82 12.45 8.99
C ILE A 38 13.62 13.73 8.80
N ASP A 39 13.93 14.48 9.85
CA ASP A 39 14.68 15.73 9.73
C ASP A 39 16.08 15.48 9.10
N SER A 40 16.22 15.76 7.80
CA SER A 40 17.48 15.66 7.08
C SER A 40 17.70 16.92 6.22
N PRO A 41 18.93 17.46 6.17
CA PRO A 41 19.27 18.64 5.35
C PRO A 41 18.90 18.49 3.86
N ILE A 42 18.80 17.25 3.36
CA ILE A 42 18.44 16.92 1.97
C ILE A 42 16.94 17.12 1.70
N GLN A 43 16.07 17.03 2.72
CA GLN A 43 14.61 17.13 2.55
C GLN A 43 14.10 18.55 2.24
N LYS A 44 14.88 19.60 2.51
CA LYS A 44 14.49 20.98 2.13
C LYS A 44 14.26 21.17 0.64
N ARG A 45 14.77 20.26 -0.21
CA ARG A 45 14.66 20.35 -1.68
C ARG A 45 13.61 19.42 -2.30
N LEU A 46 13.12 18.42 -1.56
CA LEU A 46 12.12 17.43 -2.00
C LEU A 46 10.91 17.48 -1.07
N ARG A 47 10.01 18.44 -1.30
CA ARG A 47 8.78 18.62 -0.50
C ARG A 47 7.78 17.50 -0.80
N GLY A 48 7.53 16.63 0.17
CA GLY A 48 6.36 15.76 0.22
C GLY A 48 5.61 15.97 1.53
N THR A 49 4.30 15.77 1.55
CA THR A 49 3.46 15.93 2.76
C THR A 49 3.70 14.83 3.82
N GLY A 50 4.53 13.83 3.51
CA GLY A 50 4.73 12.65 4.37
C GLY A 50 3.54 11.68 4.34
N LEU A 51 2.55 11.89 3.47
CA LEU A 51 1.34 11.05 3.41
C LEU A 51 1.46 9.84 2.48
N GLY A 52 2.47 9.81 1.60
CA GLY A 52 2.57 8.77 0.57
C GLY A 52 2.65 7.36 1.16
N LEU A 53 3.60 7.13 2.06
CA LEU A 53 3.83 5.82 2.66
C LEU A 53 2.72 5.41 3.64
N SER A 54 2.16 6.35 4.40
CA SER A 54 1.06 6.05 5.30
C SER A 54 -0.23 5.71 4.53
N LEU A 55 -0.51 6.39 3.42
CA LEU A 55 -1.61 6.03 2.52
C LEU A 55 -1.36 4.67 1.87
N SER A 56 -0.16 4.39 1.38
CA SER A 56 0.19 3.08 0.81
C SER A 56 -0.02 1.96 1.84
N LYS A 57 0.37 2.17 3.10
CA LYS A 57 0.11 1.22 4.19
C LYS A 57 -1.38 0.99 4.39
N ARG A 58 -2.17 2.06 4.52
CA ARG A 58 -3.62 1.95 4.73
C ARG A 58 -4.32 1.25 3.56
N LEU A 59 -3.90 1.52 2.32
CA LEU A 59 -4.41 0.84 1.14
C LEU A 59 -4.07 -0.66 1.14
N ALA A 60 -2.85 -1.02 1.55
CA ALA A 60 -2.45 -2.42 1.68
C ALA A 60 -3.33 -3.14 2.72
N GLU A 61 -3.50 -2.53 3.89
CA GLU A 61 -4.32 -3.07 4.98
C GLU A 61 -5.79 -3.22 4.56
N LEU A 62 -6.35 -2.24 3.84
CA LEU A 62 -7.71 -2.32 3.29
C LEU A 62 -7.87 -3.47 2.29
N LEU A 63 -6.80 -3.85 1.59
CA LEU A 63 -6.77 -4.97 0.66
C LEU A 63 -6.46 -6.31 1.36
N GLY A 64 -6.43 -6.34 2.69
CA GLY A 64 -6.06 -7.52 3.47
C GLY A 64 -4.57 -7.88 3.39
N GLY A 65 -3.74 -6.91 2.98
CA GLY A 65 -2.31 -7.04 2.78
C GLY A 65 -1.48 -6.32 3.84
N THR A 66 -0.20 -6.16 3.53
CA THR A 66 0.79 -5.50 4.39
C THR A 66 1.85 -4.76 3.55
N VAL A 67 2.58 -3.87 4.21
CA VAL A 67 3.76 -3.21 3.66
C VAL A 67 4.98 -3.52 4.53
N SER A 68 6.14 -3.63 3.89
CA SER A 68 7.42 -3.73 4.60
C SER A 68 8.52 -2.97 3.85
N LEU A 69 9.67 -2.80 4.50
CA LEU A 69 10.81 -2.06 4.00
C LEU A 69 12.09 -2.85 4.28
N GLU A 70 12.96 -2.90 3.28
CA GLU A 70 14.38 -3.18 3.46
C GLU A 70 15.17 -1.93 3.03
N SER A 71 15.97 -1.35 3.91
CA SER A 71 16.72 -0.14 3.60
C SER A 71 17.98 -0.03 4.44
N GLU A 72 19.04 0.49 3.83
CA GLU A 72 20.31 0.76 4.50
C GLU A 72 20.89 2.11 4.02
N PRO A 73 21.37 2.97 4.94
CA PRO A 73 22.01 4.23 4.56
C PRO A 73 23.10 4.04 3.50
N GLY A 74 23.03 4.82 2.43
CA GLY A 74 23.96 4.79 1.30
C GLY A 74 23.74 3.66 0.29
N LYS A 75 22.84 2.70 0.54
CA LYS A 75 22.54 1.59 -0.40
C LYS A 75 21.19 1.72 -1.11
N GLY A 76 20.29 2.57 -0.60
CA GLY A 76 18.93 2.74 -1.12
C GLY A 76 17.90 1.98 -0.30
N SER A 77 16.71 1.83 -0.88
CA SER A 77 15.57 1.21 -0.21
C SER A 77 14.79 0.31 -1.16
N THR A 78 14.16 -0.74 -0.62
CA THR A 78 13.14 -1.53 -1.28
C THR A 78 11.90 -1.57 -0.42
N PHE A 79 10.81 -1.04 -0.95
CA PHE A 79 9.48 -1.10 -0.34
C PHE A 79 8.72 -2.27 -0.91
N TYR A 80 8.16 -3.09 -0.04
CA TYR A 80 7.32 -4.22 -0.42
C TYR A 80 5.86 -3.93 -0.10
N PHE A 81 5.00 -4.24 -1.05
CA PHE A 81 3.55 -4.20 -0.92
C PHE A 81 3.03 -5.60 -1.23
N ILE A 82 2.41 -6.23 -0.23
CA ILE A 82 2.05 -7.65 -0.27
C ILE A 82 0.55 -7.74 -0.08
N VAL A 83 -0.16 -8.31 -1.05
CA VAL A 83 -1.63 -8.43 -1.03
C VAL A 83 -2.06 -9.85 -1.42
N PRO A 84 -3.19 -10.34 -0.89
CA PRO A 84 -3.75 -11.61 -1.34
C PRO A 84 -4.17 -11.54 -2.82
N LEU A 85 -4.11 -12.68 -3.51
CA LEU A 85 -4.58 -12.81 -4.90
C LEU A 85 -6.10 -12.67 -5.02
N GLU A 86 -6.81 -13.10 -3.99
CA GLU A 86 -8.26 -13.01 -3.90
C GLU A 86 -8.60 -12.05 -2.77
N PHE A 87 -9.41 -11.03 -3.09
CA PHE A 87 -9.93 -10.11 -2.10
C PHE A 87 -11.06 -10.81 -1.33
N GLY A 88 -10.75 -11.26 -0.10
CA GLY A 88 -11.76 -11.77 0.82
C GLY A 88 -12.56 -10.63 1.44
N ALA A 89 -13.85 -10.86 1.73
CA ALA A 89 -14.63 -9.92 2.55
C ALA A 89 -13.86 -9.61 3.84
N PRO A 90 -13.82 -8.35 4.32
CA PRO A 90 -13.07 -8.01 5.51
C PRO A 90 -13.52 -8.91 6.66
N ALA A 91 -12.58 -9.57 7.34
CA ALA A 91 -12.89 -10.35 8.53
C ALA A 91 -13.52 -9.41 9.57
N GLY A 92 -14.85 -9.46 9.69
CA GLY A 92 -15.63 -8.55 10.55
C GLY A 92 -16.87 -7.92 9.91
N VAL A 93 -17.15 -8.12 8.61
CA VAL A 93 -18.45 -7.75 8.02
C VAL A 93 -19.33 -8.99 7.90
N GLU A 94 -19.96 -9.39 9.01
CA GLU A 94 -21.10 -10.31 8.93
C GLU A 94 -22.22 -9.64 8.15
N GLY A 95 -22.38 -10.05 6.89
CA GLY A 95 -23.62 -10.04 6.13
C GLY A 95 -24.57 -8.85 6.31
N THR A 96 -24.21 -7.66 5.85
CA THR A 96 -25.23 -6.73 5.35
C THR A 96 -25.34 -6.93 3.85
N HIS A 97 -26.20 -7.86 3.45
CA HIS A 97 -26.69 -7.99 2.08
C HIS A 97 -27.35 -6.67 1.65
N LEU A 98 -26.59 -5.74 1.07
CA LEU A 98 -27.19 -4.70 0.23
C LEU A 98 -27.56 -5.35 -1.10
N ARG A 99 -28.78 -5.89 -1.15
CA ARG A 99 -29.41 -6.28 -2.41
C ARG A 99 -29.62 -5.01 -3.23
N PHE A 100 -28.74 -4.74 -4.18
CA PHE A 100 -29.06 -3.85 -5.29
C PHE A 100 -30.12 -4.57 -6.14
N ALA A 101 -31.39 -4.31 -5.84
CA ALA A 101 -32.49 -4.73 -6.70
C ALA A 101 -32.42 -3.90 -8.00
N VAL A 102 -31.83 -4.48 -9.04
CA VAL A 102 -32.07 -4.01 -10.40
C VAL A 102 -33.51 -4.36 -10.74
N LYS A 103 -34.40 -3.36 -10.69
CA LYS A 103 -35.72 -3.49 -11.31
C LYS A 103 -35.49 -3.47 -12.82
N GLU A 104 -35.57 -4.64 -13.46
CA GLU A 104 -35.79 -4.66 -14.90
C GLU A 104 -37.18 -4.09 -15.17
N GLU A 105 -37.22 -2.95 -15.84
CA GLU A 105 -38.44 -2.36 -16.35
C GLU A 105 -38.75 -3.02 -17.69
N SER A 106 -39.64 -4.00 -17.66
CA SER A 106 -40.24 -4.60 -18.84
C SER A 106 -41.03 -3.54 -19.61
N ARG A 107 -40.44 -2.98 -20.67
CA ARG A 107 -41.23 -2.32 -21.71
C ARG A 107 -41.89 -3.39 -22.56
N GLY A 108 -43.17 -3.61 -22.28
CA GLY A 108 -44.06 -4.42 -23.07
C GLY A 108 -44.13 -3.95 -24.52
N VAL A 109 -44.22 -4.92 -25.40
CA VAL A 109 -44.56 -4.79 -26.82
C VAL A 109 -46.03 -4.40 -26.92
N PHE A 110 -46.30 -3.27 -27.57
CA PHE A 110 -47.39 -3.09 -28.55
C PHE A 110 -46.91 -2.09 -29.60
#